data_AF-A0A2A4FPU4-F1
#
_entry.id   AF-A0A2A4FPU4-F1
#
_cell.length_a   1.000
_cell.length_b   1.000
_cell.length_c   1.000
_cell.angle_alpha   90.00
_cell.angle_beta   90.00
_cell.angle_gamma   90.00
#
_symmetry.space_group_name_H-M   'P 1'
#
loop_
_entity.id
_entity.type
_entity.pdbx_description
1 polymer ?
#
loop_
_entity_poly.entity_id
_entity_poly.type
_entity_poly.pdbx_seq_one_letter_code
_entity_poly.pdbx_strand_id
1 'polypeptide(L)'
;MPDPADTYGRPRRSVMPLLLGLLVALLLGMGAMAWLFHRFDEVAEVVKPTVPVVVPAATPPRRVPLIDIAPPPAADVVRTILDQRIDQIEQKVEDIDERTAAATTEAHRAERLLVAFAARRAIDRGAPLGYLEGALRERFGRLEPQAVAVVISAGRQPVTIAQLRDKLEVLRPKLAVAAENESWWAGVRRELAGLIVVRRADTPSTAPVDRLSRAEDALAAGHVDGALVEVARLPGRKAAEGWIADARRYVQSRAALDRIESAALLEPVQAGPEPAPAPAVSERN
;
A
#
# COMPACT_ATOMS: atom_id res chain seq x y z
N MET A 1 35.81 -7.64 -60.59
CA MET A 1 36.25 -8.85 -59.90
C MET A 1 36.24 -8.54 -58.40
N PRO A 2 35.17 -8.89 -57.68
CA PRO A 2 35.08 -8.68 -56.23
C PRO A 2 35.53 -9.94 -55.47
N ASP A 3 36.27 -9.73 -54.38
CA ASP A 3 36.79 -10.75 -53.48
C ASP A 3 35.75 -11.11 -52.41
N PRO A 4 35.42 -12.39 -52.15
CA PRO A 4 34.46 -12.80 -51.13
C PRO A 4 35.15 -13.44 -49.92
N ALA A 5 35.36 -12.69 -48.83
CA ALA A 5 35.58 -13.29 -47.51
C ALA A 5 35.34 -12.24 -46.41
N ASP A 6 34.29 -12.45 -45.61
CA ASP A 6 34.35 -12.44 -44.14
C ASP A 6 32.93 -12.45 -43.54
N THR A 7 32.31 -13.63 -43.54
CA THR A 7 31.15 -13.94 -42.70
C THR A 7 31.60 -14.80 -41.52
N TYR A 8 32.11 -14.18 -40.46
CA TYR A 8 32.25 -14.83 -39.16
C TYR A 8 30.92 -14.75 -38.41
N GLY A 9 30.10 -15.78 -38.54
CA GLY A 9 28.96 -16.00 -37.66
C GLY A 9 29.44 -16.30 -36.23
N ARG A 10 29.14 -15.42 -35.27
CA ARG A 10 29.34 -15.72 -33.84
C ARG A 10 28.44 -16.89 -33.44
N PRO A 11 28.95 -17.95 -32.79
CA PRO A 11 28.09 -19.01 -32.26
C PRO A 11 27.24 -18.43 -31.11
N ARG A 12 25.92 -18.48 -31.25
CA ARG A 12 24.98 -18.22 -30.15
C ARG A 12 25.27 -19.23 -29.04
N ARG A 13 25.84 -18.78 -27.92
CA ARG A 13 25.98 -19.59 -26.71
C ARG A 13 24.59 -20.05 -26.29
N SER A 14 24.36 -21.36 -26.38
CA SER A 14 23.11 -21.99 -25.97
C SER A 14 22.91 -21.70 -24.47
N VAL A 15 21.76 -21.10 -24.12
CA VAL A 15 21.34 -20.83 -22.74
C VAL A 15 20.80 -22.09 -22.04
N MET A 16 20.66 -23.18 -22.78
CA MET A 16 20.16 -24.48 -22.34
C MET A 16 20.98 -25.10 -21.17
N PRO A 17 22.32 -25.14 -21.19
CA PRO A 17 23.10 -25.62 -20.04
C PRO A 17 22.95 -24.75 -18.79
N LEU A 18 22.68 -23.45 -18.94
CA LEU A 18 22.47 -22.54 -17.81
C LEU A 18 21.11 -22.80 -17.14
N LEU A 19 20.06 -23.00 -17.93
CA LEU A 19 18.73 -23.38 -17.45
C LEU A 19 18.73 -24.76 -16.79
N LEU A 20 19.46 -25.73 -17.36
CA LEU A 20 19.61 -27.06 -16.76
C LEU A 20 20.33 -26.99 -15.41
N GLY A 21 21.40 -26.20 -15.32
CA GLY A 21 22.12 -25.98 -14.06
C GLY A 21 21.23 -25.34 -12.98
N LEU A 22 20.42 -24.36 -13.35
CA LEU A 22 19.47 -23.71 -12.43
C LEU A 22 18.39 -24.68 -11.93
N LEU A 23 17.87 -25.53 -12.82
CA LEU A 23 16.84 -26.52 -12.46
C LEU A 23 17.40 -27.61 -11.54
N VAL A 24 18.63 -28.07 -11.79
CA VAL A 24 19.31 -29.02 -10.89
C VAL A 24 19.57 -28.40 -9.52
N ALA A 25 20.01 -27.13 -9.47
CA ALA A 25 20.22 -26.42 -8.21
C ALA A 25 18.90 -26.23 -7.43
N LEU A 26 17.80 -25.94 -8.12
CA LEU A 26 16.46 -25.82 -7.52
C LEU A 26 15.99 -27.15 -6.92
N LEU A 27 16.16 -28.26 -7.65
CA LEU A 27 15.78 -29.59 -7.17
C LEU A 27 16.63 -30.05 -5.98
N LEU A 28 17.94 -29.73 -5.98
CA LEU A 28 18.83 -29.94 -4.84
C LEU A 28 18.38 -29.12 -3.62
N GLY A 29 18.00 -27.85 -3.82
CA GLY A 29 17.46 -27.00 -2.77
C GLY A 29 16.15 -27.53 -2.18
N MET A 30 15.21 -27.97 -3.03
CA MET A 30 13.96 -28.60 -2.58
C MET A 30 14.20 -29.91 -1.83
N GLY A 31 15.12 -30.75 -2.30
CA GLY A 31 15.51 -31.98 -1.62
C GLY A 31 16.13 -31.73 -0.25
N ALA A 32 17.03 -30.74 -0.14
CA ALA A 32 17.62 -30.33 1.12
C ALA A 32 16.58 -29.76 2.09
N MET A 33 15.61 -28.97 1.60
CA MET A 33 14.53 -28.41 2.42
C MET A 33 13.58 -29.50 2.93
N ALA A 34 13.22 -30.48 2.08
CA ALA A 34 12.38 -31.61 2.47
C ALA A 34 13.09 -32.53 3.49
N TRP A 35 14.39 -32.76 3.32
CA TRP A 35 15.20 -33.52 4.28
C TRP A 35 15.33 -32.79 5.63
N LEU A 36 15.45 -31.46 5.60
CA LEU A 36 15.52 -30.65 6.82
C LEU A 36 14.20 -30.69 7.59
N PHE A 37 13.06 -30.57 6.91
CA PHE A 37 11.73 -30.69 7.52
C PHE A 37 11.50 -32.06 8.18
N HIS A 38 11.96 -33.15 7.55
CA HIS A 38 11.79 -34.49 8.12
C HIS A 38 12.65 -34.71 9.39
N ARG A 39 13.68 -33.89 9.60
CA ARG A 39 14.58 -33.98 10.76
C ARG A 39 14.19 -33.04 11.91
N PHE A 40 13.21 -32.15 11.71
CA PHE A 40 12.71 -31.24 12.75
C PHE A 40 11.82 -31.94 13.79
N ASP A 41 11.19 -33.08 13.47
CA ASP A 41 10.41 -33.86 14.46
C ASP A 41 11.29 -34.42 15.60
N GLU A 42 12.55 -34.78 15.31
CA GLU A 42 13.53 -35.22 16.32
C GLU A 42 14.03 -34.05 17.21
N VAL A 43 14.02 -32.81 16.72
CA VAL A 43 14.48 -31.63 17.47
C VAL A 43 13.33 -30.99 18.26
N ALA A 44 12.08 -31.16 17.82
CA ALA A 44 10.89 -30.69 18.52
C ALA A 44 10.68 -31.40 19.87
N GLU A 45 11.19 -32.62 20.06
CA GLU A 45 11.21 -33.27 21.38
C GLU A 45 12.24 -32.68 22.34
N VAL A 46 13.30 -32.05 21.83
CA VAL A 46 14.34 -31.39 22.65
C VAL A 46 13.92 -29.98 23.10
N VAL A 47 12.91 -29.39 22.44
CA VAL A 47 12.33 -28.08 22.77
C VAL A 47 10.89 -28.22 23.31
N LYS A 48 10.60 -29.31 24.04
CA LYS A 48 9.53 -29.27 25.04
C LYS A 48 10.14 -28.69 26.30
N PRO A 49 9.75 -27.49 26.76
CA PRO A 49 10.09 -27.06 28.11
C PRO A 49 9.42 -28.04 29.07
N THR A 50 10.21 -29.01 29.57
CA THR A 50 9.82 -29.83 30.71
C THR A 50 9.72 -28.88 31.88
N VAL A 51 8.51 -28.40 32.15
CA VAL A 51 8.21 -27.67 33.37
C VAL A 51 8.57 -28.60 34.52
N PRO A 52 9.57 -28.28 35.36
CA PRO A 52 9.85 -29.10 36.52
C PRO A 52 8.61 -29.02 37.42
N VAL A 53 7.84 -30.11 37.46
CA VAL A 53 6.88 -30.33 38.54
C VAL A 53 7.75 -30.48 39.78
N VAL A 54 7.85 -29.39 40.54
CA VAL A 54 8.30 -29.45 41.93
C VAL A 54 7.26 -30.31 42.64
N VAL A 55 7.56 -31.59 42.81
CA VAL A 55 6.83 -32.43 43.76
C VAL A 55 7.24 -31.89 45.12
N PRO A 56 6.34 -31.22 45.88
CA PRO A 56 6.68 -30.82 47.22
C PRO A 56 7.06 -32.07 48.00
N ALA A 57 8.20 -32.02 48.70
CA ALA A 57 8.64 -33.08 49.59
C ALA A 57 7.45 -33.51 50.46
N ALA A 58 7.20 -34.83 50.50
CA ALA A 58 6.14 -35.41 51.30
C ALA A 58 6.28 -34.90 52.74
N THR A 59 5.46 -33.91 53.08
CA THR A 59 5.33 -33.44 54.45
C THR A 59 4.69 -34.59 55.21
N PRO A 60 5.27 -35.06 56.33
CA PRO A 60 4.64 -36.11 57.11
C PRO A 60 3.20 -35.69 57.41
N PRO A 61 2.21 -36.61 57.33
CA PRO A 61 0.81 -36.25 57.42
C PRO A 61 0.58 -35.51 58.73
N ARG A 62 0.37 -34.20 58.63
CA ARG A 62 -0.08 -33.40 59.75
C ARG A 62 -1.48 -33.93 60.04
N ARG A 63 -1.61 -34.70 61.12
CA ARG A 63 -2.91 -35.12 61.65
C ARG A 63 -3.67 -33.84 61.99
N VAL A 64 -4.49 -33.40 61.05
CA VAL A 64 -5.57 -32.45 61.33
C VAL A 64 -6.43 -33.12 62.40
N PRO A 65 -6.68 -32.48 63.54
CA PRO A 65 -7.71 -32.98 64.45
C PRO A 65 -8.98 -33.12 63.61
N LEU A 66 -9.57 -34.32 63.63
CA LEU A 66 -10.89 -34.56 63.05
C LEU A 66 -11.86 -33.75 63.90
N ILE A 67 -12.01 -32.48 63.57
CA ILE A 67 -13.18 -31.71 63.94
C ILE A 67 -14.28 -32.36 63.12
N ASP A 68 -15.22 -33.00 63.81
CA ASP A 68 -16.43 -33.54 63.24
C ASP A 68 -17.28 -32.36 62.75
N ILE A 69 -16.92 -31.84 61.59
CA ILE A 69 -17.73 -30.88 60.86
C ILE A 69 -18.76 -31.74 60.14
N ALA A 70 -20.00 -31.68 60.61
CA ALA A 70 -21.12 -32.30 59.94
C ALA A 70 -21.04 -31.96 58.43
N PRO A 71 -21.21 -32.95 57.52
CA PRO A 71 -21.16 -32.69 56.10
C PRO A 71 -22.12 -31.54 55.77
N PRO A 72 -21.70 -30.54 54.97
CA PRO A 72 -22.59 -29.47 54.58
C PRO A 72 -23.86 -30.08 53.99
N PRO A 73 -25.05 -29.55 54.32
CA PRO A 73 -26.28 -30.07 53.76
C PRO A 73 -26.17 -30.05 52.23
N ALA A 74 -26.66 -31.09 51.56
CA ALA A 74 -26.49 -31.26 50.11
C ALA A 74 -26.92 -30.02 49.29
N ALA A 75 -27.83 -29.21 49.83
CA ALA A 75 -28.26 -27.93 49.25
C ALA A 75 -27.13 -26.90 49.10
N ASP A 76 -26.19 -26.81 50.06
CA ASP A 76 -25.11 -25.81 50.05
C ASP A 76 -24.02 -26.16 49.03
N VAL A 77 -23.76 -27.46 48.86
CA VAL A 77 -22.85 -27.98 47.83
C VAL A 77 -23.41 -27.70 46.43
N VAL A 78 -24.71 -27.94 46.22
CA VAL A 78 -25.38 -27.65 44.93
C VAL A 78 -25.37 -26.16 44.62
N ARG A 79 -25.61 -25.28 45.59
CA ARG A 79 -25.53 -23.82 45.43
C ARG A 79 -24.14 -23.38 44.98
N THR A 80 -23.09 -23.85 45.65
CA THR A 80 -21.70 -23.51 45.32
C THR A 80 -21.34 -23.94 43.90
N ILE A 81 -21.77 -25.14 43.48
CA ILE A 81 -21.55 -25.64 42.10
C ILE A 81 -22.31 -24.78 41.07
N LEU A 82 -23.52 -24.34 41.40
CA LEU A 82 -24.32 -23.49 40.53
C LEU A 82 -23.68 -22.12 40.36
N ASP A 83 -23.23 -21.50 41.45
CA ASP A 83 -22.55 -20.21 41.44
C ASP A 83 -21.27 -20.28 40.60
N GLN A 84 -20.44 -21.31 40.79
CA GLN A 84 -19.25 -21.54 39.96
C GLN A 84 -19.56 -21.72 38.46
N ARG A 85 -20.68 -22.37 38.13
CA ARG A 85 -21.12 -22.52 36.74
C ARG A 85 -21.61 -21.20 36.15
N ILE A 86 -22.29 -20.37 36.95
CA ILE A 86 -22.72 -19.03 36.54
C ILE A 86 -21.48 -18.17 36.25
N ASP A 87 -20.51 -18.12 37.15
CA ASP A 87 -19.26 -17.38 36.96
C ASP A 87 -18.51 -17.83 35.69
N GLN A 88 -18.44 -19.14 35.43
CA GLN A 88 -17.83 -19.68 34.21
C GLN A 88 -18.60 -19.30 32.94
N ILE A 89 -19.93 -19.26 33.01
CA ILE A 89 -20.75 -18.85 31.86
C ILE A 89 -20.57 -17.35 31.60
N GLU A 90 -20.57 -16.52 32.63
CA GLU A 90 -20.34 -15.07 32.52
C GLU A 90 -18.98 -14.77 31.88
N GLN A 91 -17.91 -15.40 32.36
CA GLN A 91 -16.57 -15.28 31.77
C GLN A 91 -16.53 -15.72 30.31
N LYS A 92 -17.24 -16.80 29.97
CA LYS A 92 -17.30 -17.29 28.59
C LYS A 92 -18.09 -16.36 27.68
N VAL A 93 -19.14 -15.70 28.18
CA VAL A 93 -19.89 -14.70 27.42
C VAL A 93 -19.01 -13.48 27.15
N GLU A 94 -18.26 -13.00 28.14
CA GLU A 94 -17.31 -11.90 27.97
C GLU A 94 -16.24 -12.22 26.91
N ASP A 95 -15.63 -13.41 26.97
CA ASP A 95 -14.67 -13.88 25.94
C ASP A 95 -15.31 -14.01 24.54
N ILE A 96 -16.57 -14.43 24.45
CA ILE A 96 -17.30 -14.49 23.17
C ILE A 96 -17.58 -13.09 22.64
N ASP A 97 -17.96 -12.15 23.50
CA ASP A 97 -18.27 -10.77 23.10
C ASP A 97 -17.02 -10.05 22.61
N GLU A 98 -15.88 -10.20 23.29
CA GLU A 98 -14.59 -9.67 22.86
C GLU A 98 -14.17 -10.24 21.49
N ARG A 99 -14.29 -11.57 21.31
CA ARG A 99 -13.96 -12.23 20.03
C ARG A 99 -14.89 -11.81 18.90
N THR A 100 -16.19 -11.68 19.19
CA THR A 100 -17.19 -11.21 18.23
C THR A 100 -16.91 -9.78 17.80
N ALA A 101 -16.56 -8.91 18.75
CA ALA A 101 -16.18 -7.52 18.47
C ALA A 101 -14.92 -7.46 17.59
N ALA A 102 -13.87 -8.20 17.96
CA ALA A 102 -12.64 -8.29 17.19
C ALA A 102 -12.88 -8.81 15.75
N ALA A 103 -13.69 -9.87 15.61
CA ALA A 103 -14.04 -10.44 14.31
C ALA A 103 -14.82 -9.45 13.42
N THR A 104 -15.75 -8.69 14.02
CA THR A 104 -16.53 -7.66 13.30
C THR A 104 -15.64 -6.53 12.81
N THR A 105 -14.71 -6.06 13.65
CA THR A 105 -13.73 -5.03 13.27
C THR A 105 -12.83 -5.49 12.13
N GLU A 106 -12.31 -6.72 12.19
CA GLU A 106 -11.46 -7.26 11.13
C GLU A 106 -12.23 -7.45 9.82
N ALA A 107 -13.50 -7.88 9.89
CA ALA A 107 -14.37 -7.96 8.71
C ALA A 107 -14.59 -6.58 8.07
N HIS A 108 -14.83 -5.54 8.87
CA HIS A 108 -14.94 -4.17 8.37
C HIS A 108 -13.63 -3.65 7.76
N ARG A 109 -12.48 -3.99 8.35
CA ARG A 109 -11.17 -3.65 7.78
C ARG A 109 -10.99 -4.33 6.42
N ALA A 110 -11.26 -5.63 6.32
CA ALA A 110 -11.17 -6.38 5.07
C ALA A 110 -12.07 -5.78 3.98
N GLU A 111 -13.32 -5.42 4.33
CA GLU A 111 -14.23 -4.79 3.39
C GLU A 111 -13.72 -3.43 2.89
N ARG A 112 -13.20 -2.58 3.79
CA ARG A 112 -12.59 -1.30 3.42
C ARG A 112 -11.42 -1.50 2.45
N LEU A 113 -10.56 -2.47 2.70
CA LEU A 113 -9.43 -2.81 1.81
C LEU A 113 -9.91 -3.28 0.43
N LEU A 114 -10.97 -4.11 0.38
CA LEU A 114 -11.55 -4.56 -0.89
C LEU A 114 -12.13 -3.39 -1.70
N VAL A 115 -12.86 -2.47 -1.05
CA VAL A 115 -13.41 -1.28 -1.69
C VAL A 115 -12.29 -0.36 -2.20
N ALA A 116 -11.26 -0.11 -1.38
CA ALA A 116 -10.11 0.70 -1.75
C ALA A 116 -9.36 0.10 -2.96
N PHE A 117 -9.10 -1.21 -2.93
CA PHE A 117 -8.46 -1.94 -4.04
C PHE A 117 -9.29 -1.90 -5.32
N ALA A 118 -10.60 -2.12 -5.21
CA ALA A 118 -11.52 -2.05 -6.35
C ALA A 118 -11.55 -0.65 -6.98
N ALA A 119 -11.58 0.41 -6.14
CA ALA A 119 -11.51 1.79 -6.60
C ALA A 119 -10.19 2.08 -7.32
N ARG A 120 -9.05 1.66 -6.75
CA ARG A 120 -7.74 1.82 -7.38
C ARG A 120 -7.67 1.13 -8.75
N ARG A 121 -8.12 -0.12 -8.83
CA ARG A 121 -8.18 -0.89 -10.09
C ARG A 121 -9.12 -0.25 -11.13
N ALA A 122 -10.22 0.39 -10.71
CA ALA A 122 -11.11 1.09 -11.61
C ALA A 122 -10.44 2.33 -12.21
N ILE A 123 -9.85 3.18 -11.35
CA ILE A 123 -9.13 4.39 -11.78
C ILE A 123 -7.93 4.04 -12.67
N ASP A 124 -7.16 2.99 -12.33
CA ASP A 124 -6.01 2.53 -13.11
C ASP A 124 -6.37 2.16 -14.55
N ARG A 125 -7.52 1.53 -14.72
CA ARG A 125 -8.04 1.13 -16.04
C ARG A 125 -8.77 2.27 -16.76
N GLY A 126 -8.94 3.42 -16.12
CA GLY A 126 -9.78 4.51 -16.62
C GLY A 126 -11.26 4.13 -16.72
N ALA A 127 -11.73 3.21 -15.87
CA ALA A 127 -13.12 2.79 -15.82
C ALA A 127 -13.92 3.68 -14.84
N PRO A 128 -15.20 3.96 -15.12
CA PRO A 128 -16.06 4.63 -14.16
C PRO A 128 -16.24 3.77 -12.89
N LEU A 129 -16.38 4.43 -11.74
CA LEU A 129 -16.50 3.76 -10.44
C LEU A 129 -17.83 3.00 -10.28
N GLY A 130 -18.91 3.48 -10.90
CA GLY A 130 -20.23 2.86 -10.79
C GLY A 130 -20.69 2.73 -9.32
N TYR A 131 -21.03 1.51 -8.91
CA TYR A 131 -21.48 1.23 -7.54
C TYR A 131 -20.43 1.57 -6.46
N LEU A 132 -19.14 1.59 -6.81
CA LEU A 132 -18.06 1.91 -5.89
C LEU A 132 -18.17 3.35 -5.36
N GLU A 133 -18.82 4.28 -6.09
CA GLU A 133 -19.05 5.63 -5.56
C GLU A 133 -19.88 5.60 -4.27
N GLY A 134 -20.89 4.72 -4.20
CA GLY A 134 -21.72 4.56 -3.00
C GLY A 134 -20.92 3.96 -1.85
N ALA A 135 -20.23 2.85 -2.12
CA ALA A 135 -19.39 2.16 -1.14
C ALA A 135 -18.29 3.06 -0.56
N LEU A 136 -17.64 3.88 -1.40
CA LEU A 136 -16.62 4.84 -0.94
C LEU A 136 -17.20 5.89 0.00
N ARG A 137 -18.39 6.44 -0.30
CA ARG A 137 -19.05 7.43 0.58
C ARG A 137 -19.44 6.81 1.91
N GLU A 138 -20.01 5.61 1.88
CA GLU A 138 -20.46 4.92 3.10
C GLU A 138 -19.28 4.56 4.02
N ARG A 139 -18.22 3.99 3.46
CA ARG A 139 -17.10 3.45 4.24
C ARG A 139 -16.06 4.51 4.62
N PHE A 140 -15.80 5.48 3.74
CA PHE A 140 -14.72 6.45 3.91
C PHE A 140 -15.19 7.90 4.02
N GLY A 141 -16.47 8.21 3.76
CA GLY A 141 -16.96 9.60 3.74
C GLY A 141 -16.82 10.34 5.08
N ARG A 142 -16.81 9.62 6.21
CA ARG A 142 -16.55 10.21 7.53
C ARG A 142 -15.06 10.36 7.87
N LEU A 143 -14.19 9.51 7.29
CA LEU A 143 -12.75 9.49 7.58
C LEU A 143 -11.98 10.42 6.64
N GLU A 144 -12.28 10.35 5.35
CA GLU A 144 -11.54 11.00 4.27
C GLU A 144 -12.50 11.66 3.24
N PRO A 145 -13.35 12.62 3.65
CA PRO A 145 -14.37 13.21 2.77
C PRO A 145 -13.76 13.87 1.52
N GLN A 146 -12.61 14.53 1.68
CA GLN A 146 -11.92 15.18 0.57
C GLN A 146 -11.34 14.16 -0.42
N ALA A 147 -10.68 13.10 0.06
CA ALA A 147 -10.10 12.07 -0.81
C ALA A 147 -11.20 11.33 -1.58
N VAL A 148 -12.31 11.00 -0.91
CA VAL A 148 -13.48 10.37 -1.54
C VAL A 148 -14.04 11.25 -2.66
N ALA A 149 -14.20 12.55 -2.43
CA ALA A 149 -14.67 13.47 -3.46
C ALA A 149 -13.72 13.52 -4.68
N VAL A 150 -12.41 13.55 -4.45
CA VAL A 150 -11.40 13.52 -5.52
C VAL A 150 -11.47 12.23 -6.31
N VAL A 151 -11.51 11.06 -5.66
CA VAL A 151 -11.59 9.76 -6.35
C VAL A 151 -12.88 9.64 -7.17
N ILE A 152 -14.02 10.09 -6.63
CA ILE A 152 -15.29 10.11 -7.36
C ILE A 152 -15.19 11.02 -8.59
N SER A 153 -14.62 12.21 -8.45
CA SER A 153 -14.42 13.12 -9.58
C SER A 153 -13.50 12.51 -10.65
N ALA A 154 -12.44 11.82 -10.24
CA ALA A 154 -11.51 11.13 -11.13
C ALA A 154 -12.19 9.95 -11.85
N GLY A 155 -13.11 9.24 -11.19
CA GLY A 155 -13.92 8.19 -11.81
C GLY A 155 -14.87 8.70 -12.88
N ARG A 156 -15.31 9.96 -12.79
CA ARG A 156 -16.19 10.59 -13.80
C ARG A 156 -15.41 11.14 -14.99
N GLN A 157 -14.16 11.53 -14.78
CA GLN A 157 -13.26 12.04 -15.81
C GLN A 157 -11.91 11.32 -15.72
N PRO A 158 -11.86 10.04 -16.11
CA PRO A 158 -10.67 9.24 -15.96
C PRO A 158 -9.54 9.77 -16.85
N VAL A 159 -8.37 9.96 -16.23
CA VAL A 159 -7.12 10.29 -16.91
C VAL A 159 -6.17 9.12 -16.70
N THR A 160 -5.67 8.53 -17.78
CA THR A 160 -4.70 7.43 -17.70
C THR A 160 -3.30 7.90 -18.08
N ILE A 161 -2.28 7.17 -17.61
CA ILE A 161 -0.89 7.49 -18.00
C ILE A 161 -0.65 7.32 -19.50
N ALA A 162 -1.33 6.37 -20.15
CA ALA A 162 -1.28 6.19 -21.60
C ALA A 162 -1.81 7.45 -22.31
N GLN A 163 -2.98 7.96 -21.90
CA GLN A 163 -3.52 9.20 -22.45
C GLN A 163 -2.60 10.40 -22.23
N LEU A 164 -1.92 10.49 -21.08
CA LEU A 164 -0.95 11.55 -20.82
C LEU A 164 0.28 11.46 -21.73
N ARG A 165 0.76 10.24 -22.02
CA ARG A 165 1.86 10.01 -22.98
C ARG A 165 1.44 10.41 -24.39
N ASP A 166 0.30 9.91 -24.86
CA ASP A 166 -0.22 10.21 -26.20
C ASP A 166 -0.44 11.72 -26.40
N LYS A 167 -1.03 12.39 -25.41
CA LYS A 167 -1.23 13.85 -25.44
C LYS A 167 0.10 14.61 -25.46
N LEU A 168 1.12 14.15 -24.72
CA LEU A 168 2.42 14.82 -24.72
C LEU A 168 3.12 14.67 -26.09
N GLU A 169 3.05 13.49 -26.69
CA GLU A 169 3.63 13.22 -28.02
C GLU A 169 3.02 14.14 -29.09
N VAL A 170 1.69 14.32 -29.07
CA VAL A 170 0.99 15.26 -29.98
C VAL A 170 1.41 16.72 -29.74
N LEU A 171 1.74 17.08 -28.50
CA LEU A 171 2.17 18.43 -28.14
C LEU A 171 3.66 18.69 -28.43
N ARG A 172 4.46 17.64 -28.68
CA ARG A 172 5.91 17.73 -28.85
C ARG A 172 6.37 18.80 -29.85
N PRO A 173 5.80 18.92 -31.08
CA PRO A 173 6.23 19.95 -32.03
C PRO A 173 5.93 21.37 -31.52
N LYS A 174 4.79 21.57 -30.86
CA LYS A 174 4.38 22.88 -30.32
C LYS A 174 5.24 23.30 -29.14
N LEU A 175 5.69 22.34 -28.33
CA LEU A 175 6.57 22.56 -27.20
C LEU A 175 8.02 22.82 -27.64
N ALA A 176 8.45 22.24 -28.76
CA ALA A 176 9.76 22.48 -29.37
C ALA A 176 9.88 23.90 -29.98
N VAL A 177 8.91 24.33 -30.78
CA VAL A 177 8.95 25.65 -31.46
C VAL A 177 8.92 26.83 -30.48
N ALA A 178 8.17 26.70 -29.37
CA ALA A 178 8.14 27.74 -28.34
C ALA A 178 9.47 27.87 -27.58
N ALA A 179 10.32 26.83 -27.58
CA ALA A 179 11.65 26.88 -26.99
C ALA A 179 12.70 27.53 -27.91
N GLU A 180 12.57 27.33 -29.21
CA GLU A 180 13.51 27.85 -30.22
C GLU A 180 13.44 29.38 -30.32
N ASN A 181 12.25 29.97 -30.35
CA ASN A 181 12.08 31.42 -30.52
C ASN A 181 12.64 32.28 -29.37
N GLU A 182 12.77 31.74 -28.15
CA GLU A 182 13.13 32.53 -26.96
C GLU A 182 14.57 32.26 -26.46
N SER A 183 15.13 31.07 -26.72
CA SER A 183 16.44 30.66 -26.19
C SER A 183 17.58 30.64 -27.22
N TRP A 184 17.31 30.35 -28.49
CA TRP A 184 18.35 30.27 -29.52
C TRP A 184 18.91 31.64 -29.88
N TRP A 185 18.06 32.66 -29.99
CA TRP A 185 18.50 34.01 -30.38
C TRP A 185 19.33 34.72 -29.31
N ALA A 186 19.03 34.44 -28.04
CA ALA A 186 19.85 34.88 -26.91
C ALA A 186 21.19 34.12 -26.82
N GLY A 187 21.21 32.83 -27.20
CA GLY A 187 22.42 32.02 -27.29
C GLY A 187 23.38 32.50 -28.37
N VAL A 188 22.90 32.72 -29.59
CA VAL A 188 23.71 33.22 -30.72
C VAL A 188 24.31 34.59 -30.43
N ARG A 189 23.54 35.52 -29.83
CA ARG A 189 24.05 36.83 -29.43
C ARG A 189 25.17 36.73 -28.39
N ARG A 190 25.09 35.74 -27.50
CA ARG A 190 26.03 35.53 -26.39
C ARG A 190 27.27 34.75 -26.81
N GLU A 191 27.15 33.87 -27.80
CA GLU A 191 28.30 33.19 -28.43
C GLU A 191 29.08 34.12 -29.36
N LEU A 192 28.41 35.02 -30.09
CA LEU A 192 29.09 36.10 -30.83
C LEU A 192 29.80 37.08 -29.88
N ALA A 193 29.25 37.32 -28.68
CA ALA A 193 29.92 38.07 -27.61
C ALA A 193 30.97 37.25 -26.84
N GLY A 194 31.02 35.93 -27.05
CA GLY A 194 31.78 34.94 -26.29
C GLY A 194 32.80 34.16 -27.10
N LEU A 195 33.08 34.55 -28.35
CA LEU A 195 34.14 34.02 -29.22
C LEU A 195 35.57 34.07 -28.60
N ILE A 196 35.69 34.59 -27.38
CA ILE A 196 36.82 34.39 -26.49
C ILE A 196 36.27 33.80 -25.19
N VAL A 197 36.29 32.47 -25.05
CA VAL A 197 36.51 31.72 -23.79
C VAL A 197 36.19 30.25 -24.05
N VAL A 198 37.24 29.44 -24.02
CA VAL A 198 37.20 27.97 -23.94
C VAL A 198 36.51 27.58 -22.63
N ARG A 199 35.40 26.81 -22.68
CA ARG A 199 34.74 26.28 -21.49
C ARG A 199 34.58 24.75 -21.53
N ARG A 200 34.81 24.16 -20.36
CA ARG A 200 34.90 22.73 -20.01
C ARG A 200 33.50 22.07 -19.96
N ALA A 201 33.41 20.81 -20.40
CA ALA A 201 32.20 20.12 -20.88
C ALA A 201 31.28 19.46 -19.83
N ASP A 202 31.28 19.88 -18.56
CA ASP A 202 30.68 19.09 -17.47
C ASP A 202 29.46 19.74 -16.77
N THR A 203 28.58 20.43 -17.50
CA THR A 203 27.32 20.97 -16.92
C THR A 203 26.11 20.32 -17.57
N PRO A 204 25.16 19.73 -16.81
CA PRO A 204 23.92 19.21 -17.39
C PRO A 204 23.21 20.32 -18.17
N SER A 205 22.91 20.03 -19.44
CA SER A 205 22.27 21.00 -20.32
C SER A 205 20.92 21.42 -19.75
N THR A 206 20.70 22.74 -19.71
CA THR A 206 19.44 23.36 -19.31
C THR A 206 18.56 23.66 -20.53
N ALA A 207 18.84 23.03 -21.68
CA ALA A 207 18.07 23.25 -22.89
C ALA A 207 16.63 22.75 -22.73
N PRO A 208 15.62 23.47 -23.25
CA PRO A 208 14.23 23.04 -23.17
C PRO A 208 13.95 21.68 -23.85
N VAL A 209 14.68 21.33 -24.91
CA VAL A 209 14.57 20.03 -25.59
C VAL A 209 14.95 18.89 -24.63
N ASP A 210 16.00 19.07 -23.83
CA ASP A 210 16.41 18.09 -22.82
C ASP A 210 15.37 17.97 -21.71
N ARG A 211 14.66 19.05 -21.35
CA ARG A 211 13.54 18.97 -20.39
C ARG A 211 12.36 18.17 -20.91
N LEU A 212 12.02 18.34 -22.19
CA LEU A 212 10.94 17.57 -22.80
C LEU A 212 11.29 16.07 -22.86
N SER A 213 12.53 15.73 -23.25
CA SER A 213 13.01 14.33 -23.20
C SER A 213 12.92 13.76 -21.78
N ARG A 214 13.36 14.50 -20.76
CA ARG A 214 13.24 14.05 -19.35
C ARG A 214 11.80 13.86 -18.90
N ALA A 215 10.87 14.69 -19.38
CA ALA A 215 9.45 14.53 -19.10
C ALA A 215 8.88 13.25 -19.76
N GLU A 216 9.27 12.97 -21.01
CA GLU A 216 8.90 11.75 -21.72
C GLU A 216 9.45 10.51 -21.01
N ASP A 217 10.72 10.53 -20.58
CA ASP A 217 11.35 9.46 -19.80
C ASP A 217 10.67 9.25 -18.44
N ALA A 218 10.34 10.33 -17.74
CA ALA A 218 9.61 10.27 -16.47
C ALA A 218 8.21 9.66 -16.65
N LEU A 219 7.48 10.06 -17.71
CA LEU A 219 6.21 9.43 -18.05
C LEU A 219 6.39 7.96 -18.39
N ALA A 220 7.44 7.58 -19.14
CA ALA A 220 7.75 6.19 -19.48
C ALA A 220 7.99 5.33 -18.22
N ALA A 221 8.63 5.91 -17.21
CA ALA A 221 8.87 5.29 -15.91
C ALA A 221 7.63 5.26 -14.97
N GLY A 222 6.55 5.98 -15.29
CA GLY A 222 5.37 6.06 -14.41
C GLY A 222 5.31 7.31 -13.52
N HIS A 223 6.34 8.15 -13.54
CA HIS A 223 6.52 9.33 -12.69
C HIS A 223 5.85 10.58 -13.29
N VAL A 224 4.52 10.64 -13.20
CA VAL A 224 3.71 11.74 -13.76
C VAL A 224 3.94 13.07 -13.02
N ASP A 225 4.21 13.02 -11.72
CA ASP A 225 4.58 14.17 -10.89
C ASP A 225 5.90 14.82 -11.36
N GLY A 226 6.92 14.01 -11.65
CA GLY A 226 8.19 14.48 -12.21
C GLY A 226 8.00 15.09 -13.60
N ALA A 227 7.27 14.40 -14.48
CA ALA A 227 6.95 14.90 -15.82
C ALA A 227 6.18 16.24 -15.77
N LEU A 228 5.21 16.36 -14.87
CA LEU A 228 4.44 17.59 -14.65
C LEU A 228 5.35 18.77 -14.31
N VAL A 229 6.34 18.56 -13.43
CA VAL A 229 7.30 19.61 -13.05
C VAL A 229 8.15 20.04 -14.24
N GLU A 230 8.65 19.11 -15.05
CA GLU A 230 9.47 19.43 -16.23
C GLU A 230 8.66 20.19 -17.30
N VAL A 231 7.45 19.72 -17.64
CA VAL A 231 6.60 20.38 -18.64
C VAL A 231 6.11 21.74 -18.17
N ALA A 232 5.79 21.90 -16.88
CA ALA A 232 5.37 23.19 -16.33
C ALA A 232 6.48 24.26 -16.39
N ARG A 233 7.74 23.84 -16.48
CA ARG A 233 8.91 24.73 -16.61
C ARG A 233 9.31 25.00 -18.06
N LEU A 234 8.65 24.39 -19.04
CA LEU A 234 8.92 24.67 -20.44
C LEU A 234 8.45 26.09 -20.82
N PRO A 235 9.20 26.80 -21.71
CA PRO A 235 8.76 28.10 -22.23
C PRO A 235 7.42 27.99 -22.96
N GLY A 236 7.20 26.89 -23.67
CA GLY A 236 5.95 26.55 -24.36
C GLY A 236 4.79 26.08 -23.47
N ARG A 237 4.86 26.20 -22.14
CA ARG A 237 3.84 25.63 -21.22
C ARG A 237 2.40 26.03 -21.52
N LYS A 238 2.17 27.21 -22.11
CA LYS A 238 0.83 27.69 -22.51
C LYS A 238 0.15 26.74 -23.50
N ALA A 239 0.93 26.16 -24.42
CA ALA A 239 0.40 25.17 -25.37
C ALA A 239 0.04 23.83 -24.70
N ALA A 240 0.54 23.57 -23.49
CA ALA A 240 0.32 22.35 -22.72
C ALA A 240 -0.59 22.54 -21.50
N GLU A 241 -1.35 23.65 -21.39
CA GLU A 241 -2.22 23.90 -20.22
C GLU A 241 -3.23 22.78 -19.96
N GLY A 242 -3.85 22.25 -21.02
CA GLY A 242 -4.76 21.10 -20.91
C GLY A 242 -4.06 19.84 -20.40
N TRP A 243 -2.86 19.56 -20.91
CA TRP A 243 -2.06 18.43 -20.45
C TRP A 243 -1.63 18.58 -18.98
N ILE A 244 -1.22 19.80 -18.58
CA ILE A 244 -0.85 20.12 -17.19
C ILE A 244 -2.05 19.92 -16.25
N ALA A 245 -3.25 20.32 -16.67
CA ALA A 245 -4.47 20.13 -15.90
C ALA A 245 -4.81 18.64 -15.72
N ASP A 246 -4.70 17.85 -16.79
CA ASP A 246 -4.93 16.40 -16.73
C ASP A 246 -3.89 15.68 -15.88
N ALA A 247 -2.61 16.04 -16.00
CA ALA A 247 -1.53 15.48 -15.19
C ALA A 247 -1.72 15.80 -13.70
N ARG A 248 -2.16 17.02 -13.36
CA ARG A 248 -2.53 17.37 -11.97
C ARG A 248 -3.70 16.52 -11.47
N ARG A 249 -4.75 16.35 -12.27
CA ARG A 249 -5.91 15.50 -11.90
C ARG A 249 -5.46 14.07 -11.63
N TYR A 250 -4.58 13.53 -12.48
CA TYR A 250 -3.99 12.20 -12.29
C TYR A 250 -3.25 12.11 -10.95
N VAL A 251 -2.30 13.02 -10.68
CA VAL A 251 -1.51 13.01 -9.44
C VAL A 251 -2.41 13.17 -8.21
N GLN A 252 -3.40 14.07 -8.26
CA GLN A 252 -4.37 14.25 -7.17
C GLN A 252 -5.19 12.98 -6.92
N SER A 253 -5.63 12.29 -7.98
CA SER A 253 -6.37 11.03 -7.83
C SER A 253 -5.53 9.93 -7.17
N ARG A 254 -4.22 9.86 -7.48
CA ARG A 254 -3.28 8.93 -6.85
C ARG A 254 -3.11 9.21 -5.36
N ALA A 255 -2.79 10.45 -5.02
CA ALA A 255 -2.65 10.86 -3.63
C ALA A 255 -3.94 10.63 -2.82
N ALA A 256 -5.11 10.85 -3.43
CA ALA A 256 -6.39 10.58 -2.79
C ALA A 256 -6.62 9.07 -2.56
N LEU A 257 -6.28 8.22 -3.54
CA LEU A 257 -6.34 6.76 -3.37
C LEU A 257 -5.41 6.29 -2.24
N ASP A 258 -4.19 6.83 -2.15
CA ASP A 258 -3.23 6.47 -1.10
C ASP A 258 -3.74 6.86 0.30
N ARG A 259 -4.46 7.99 0.42
CA ARG A 259 -5.13 8.37 1.67
C ARG A 259 -6.26 7.41 2.04
N ILE A 260 -7.08 7.01 1.08
CA ILE A 260 -8.16 6.03 1.30
C ILE A 260 -7.59 4.67 1.71
N GLU A 261 -6.50 4.24 1.08
CA GLU A 261 -5.78 3.00 1.43
C GLU A 261 -5.21 3.07 2.86
N SER A 262 -4.58 4.20 3.21
CA SER A 262 -4.11 4.45 4.58
C SER A 262 -5.26 4.41 5.60
N ALA A 263 -6.37 5.07 5.29
CA ALA A 263 -7.58 5.06 6.14
C ALA A 263 -8.24 3.68 6.22
N ALA A 264 -8.06 2.81 5.22
CA ALA A 264 -8.58 1.44 5.27
C ALA A 264 -7.82 0.60 6.30
N LEU A 265 -6.50 0.79 6.39
CA LEU A 265 -5.62 0.10 7.33
C LEU A 265 -5.81 0.60 8.77
N LEU A 266 -6.00 1.90 8.93
CA LEU A 266 -6.24 2.52 10.23
C LEU A 266 -7.62 2.10 10.78
N GLU A 267 -7.67 1.91 12.09
CA GLU A 267 -8.92 1.63 12.78
C GLU A 267 -9.70 2.92 12.93
N PRO A 268 -10.96 3.00 12.46
CA PRO A 268 -11.79 4.17 12.71
C PRO A 268 -11.98 4.26 14.23
N VAL A 269 -11.48 5.34 14.84
CA VAL A 269 -11.94 5.75 16.16
C VAL A 269 -13.44 5.95 16.00
N GLN A 270 -14.24 5.01 16.50
CA GLN A 270 -15.65 5.25 16.72
C GLN A 270 -15.73 6.52 17.55
N ALA A 271 -16.16 7.62 16.94
CA ALA A 271 -16.65 8.74 17.71
C ALA A 271 -17.79 8.16 18.55
N GLY A 272 -17.53 7.97 19.85
CA GLY A 272 -18.55 7.56 20.80
C GLY A 272 -19.76 8.49 20.67
N PRO A 273 -20.96 8.02 21.06
CA PRO A 273 -22.17 8.82 20.95
C PRO A 273 -21.92 10.21 21.52
N GLU A 274 -22.15 11.23 20.69
CA GLU A 274 -22.09 12.63 21.08
C GLU A 274 -22.93 12.79 22.36
N PRO A 275 -22.37 13.32 23.46
CA PRO A 275 -23.12 13.45 24.70
C PRO A 275 -24.35 14.29 24.40
N ALA A 276 -25.53 13.70 24.66
CA ALA A 276 -26.81 14.35 24.44
C ALA A 276 -26.78 15.75 25.07
N PRO A 277 -27.28 16.78 24.37
CA PRO A 277 -27.31 18.14 24.91
C PRO A 277 -28.04 18.12 26.25
N ALA A 278 -27.37 18.59 27.30
CA ALA A 278 -27.92 18.66 28.64
C ALA A 278 -29.26 19.43 28.60
N PRO A 279 -30.31 18.96 29.30
CA PRO A 279 -31.59 19.64 29.30
C PRO A 279 -31.39 21.06 29.85
N ALA A 280 -31.83 22.05 29.08
CA ALA A 280 -31.82 23.44 29.48
C ALA A 280 -32.62 23.58 30.78
N VAL A 281 -31.91 23.85 31.88
CA VAL A 281 -32.51 24.19 33.16
C VAL A 281 -33.27 25.50 32.94
N SER A 282 -34.59 25.38 32.82
CA SER A 282 -35.49 26.52 32.78
C SER A 282 -35.56 27.08 34.19
N GLU A 283 -34.67 28.03 34.52
CA GLU A 283 -34.86 28.87 35.70
C GLU A 283 -36.14 29.68 35.50
N ARG A 284 -37.20 29.23 36.17
CA ARG A 284 -38.45 29.97 36.31
C ARG A 284 -38.22 31.02 37.40
N ASN A 285 -38.20 32.29 37.01
CA ASN A 285 -38.29 33.45 37.89
C ASN A 285 -39.62 34.17 37.63
#